data_AF-A0A438E8J8-F1
#
_entry.id   AF-A0A438E8J8-F1
#
_cell.length_a   1.000
_cell.length_b   1.000
_cell.length_c   1.000
_cell.angle_alpha   90.00
_cell.angle_beta   90.00
_cell.angle_gamma   90.00
#
_symmetry.space_group_name_H-M   'P 1'
#
loop_
_entity.id
_entity.type
_entity.pdbx_description
1 polymer ?
#
loop_
_entity_poly.entity_id
_entity_poly.type
_entity_poly.pdbx_seq_one_letter_code
_entity_poly.pdbx_strand_id
1 'polypeptide(L)'
;MDEMKKEHQKLHIAVFPWLAFGHFLPFFHLSNHLVQMGHRISFLSTPKNLCRLSQIAPNLSSLVTMVPLPLPPVHGLPDSVESTSELPFHLVPI
;
A
#
# COMPACT_ATOMS: atom_id res chain seq x y z
N MET A 1 -1.80 12.21 -41.60
CA MET A 1 -1.33 12.97 -40.43
C MET A 1 -1.20 11.96 -39.31
N ASP A 2 0.00 11.41 -39.16
CA ASP A 2 0.30 10.45 -38.09
C ASP A 2 0.22 11.18 -36.75
N GLU A 3 -0.84 10.93 -35.99
CA GLU A 3 -0.81 11.17 -34.56
C GLU A 3 0.27 10.26 -33.98
N MET A 4 1.45 10.85 -33.70
CA MET A 4 2.47 10.17 -32.91
C MET A 4 1.83 9.74 -31.59
N LYS A 5 1.59 8.43 -31.47
CA LYS A 5 1.18 7.78 -30.24
C LYS A 5 2.23 8.12 -29.20
N LYS A 6 1.95 9.13 -28.36
CA LYS A 6 2.86 9.57 -27.32
C LYS A 6 3.02 8.38 -26.38
N GLU A 7 4.13 7.65 -26.49
CA GLU A 7 4.41 6.54 -25.60
C GLU A 7 4.47 7.14 -24.18
N HIS A 8 3.46 6.81 -23.38
CA HIS A 8 3.41 7.26 -22.01
C HIS A 8 4.53 6.53 -21.28
N GLN A 9 5.57 7.27 -20.87
CA GLN A 9 6.69 6.72 -20.13
C GLN A 9 6.18 5.95 -18.91
N LYS A 10 6.68 4.72 -18.75
CA LYS A 10 6.34 3.89 -17.59
C LYS A 10 7.09 4.41 -16.37
N LEU A 11 6.31 4.96 -15.43
CA LEU A 11 6.81 5.44 -14.15
C LEU A 11 7.04 4.29 -13.15
N HIS A 12 7.95 4.53 -12.21
CA HIS A 12 8.04 3.80 -10.94
C HIS A 12 7.54 4.71 -9.81
N ILE A 13 6.48 4.29 -9.13
CA ILE A 13 5.74 5.12 -8.18
C ILE A 13 5.81 4.47 -6.79
N ALA A 14 6.21 5.24 -5.79
CA ALA A 14 6.09 4.88 -4.40
C ALA A 14 4.71 5.31 -3.87
N VAL A 15 3.95 4.38 -3.32
CA VAL A 15 2.63 4.63 -2.74
C VAL A 15 2.71 4.41 -1.24
N PHE A 16 2.52 5.47 -0.47
CA PHE A 16 2.54 5.44 0.99
C PHE A 16 1.26 6.09 1.54
N PRO A 17 0.19 5.31 1.73
CA PRO A 17 -1.08 5.84 2.21
C PRO A 17 -1.07 6.04 3.72
N TRP A 18 -2.05 6.80 4.22
CA TRP A 18 -2.34 6.84 5.64
C TRP A 18 -2.69 5.44 6.17
N LEU A 19 -2.12 5.06 7.32
CA LEU A 19 -2.19 3.70 7.89
C LEU A 19 -3.53 3.39 8.58
N ALA A 20 -4.64 3.89 8.04
CA ALA A 20 -5.98 3.52 8.46
C ALA A 20 -6.72 2.79 7.34
N PHE A 21 -7.61 1.85 7.70
CA PHE A 21 -8.28 0.99 6.73
C PHE A 21 -9.00 1.74 5.62
N GLY A 22 -9.65 2.86 5.97
CA GLY A 22 -10.36 3.70 5.00
C GLY A 22 -9.47 4.36 3.95
N HIS A 23 -8.15 4.44 4.19
CA HIS A 23 -7.21 5.06 3.26
C HIS A 23 -6.35 4.05 2.52
N PHE A 24 -5.83 3.00 3.16
CA PHE A 24 -4.88 2.11 2.46
C PHE A 24 -5.53 1.25 1.35
N LEU A 25 -6.81 0.85 1.49
CA LEU A 25 -7.52 0.04 0.49
C LEU A 25 -7.76 0.79 -0.84
N PRO A 26 -8.29 2.03 -0.84
CA PRO A 26 -8.39 2.83 -2.07
C PRO A 26 -7.06 3.01 -2.80
N PHE A 27 -5.98 3.27 -2.06
CA PHE A 27 -4.65 3.40 -2.64
C PHE A 27 -4.11 2.08 -3.19
N PHE A 28 -4.46 0.94 -2.58
CA PHE A 28 -4.14 -0.37 -3.13
C PHE A 28 -4.87 -0.63 -4.45
N HIS A 29 -6.16 -0.30 -4.54
CA HIS A 29 -6.91 -0.40 -5.80
C HIS A 29 -6.36 0.52 -6.88
N LEU A 30 -6.00 1.77 -6.52
CA LEU A 30 -5.32 2.69 -7.43
C LEU A 30 -4.00 2.10 -7.94
N SER A 31 -3.21 1.49 -7.04
CA SER A 31 -1.96 0.83 -7.39
C SER A 31 -2.18 -0.30 -8.40
N ASN A 32 -3.19 -1.14 -8.19
CA ASN A 32 -3.54 -2.21 -9.13
C ASN A 32 -3.91 -1.65 -10.51
N HIS A 33 -4.63 -0.53 -10.57
CA HIS A 33 -4.98 0.10 -11.84
C HIS A 33 -3.74 0.67 -12.56
N LEU A 34 -2.84 1.35 -11.84
CA LEU A 34 -1.58 1.85 -12.38
C LEU A 34 -0.70 0.72 -12.93
N VAL A 35 -0.72 -0.43 -12.28
CA VAL A 35 0.02 -1.62 -12.72
C VAL A 35 -0.57 -2.21 -13.99
N GLN A 36 -1.90 -2.25 -14.13
CA GLN A 36 -2.57 -2.64 -15.38
C GLN A 36 -2.21 -1.70 -16.54
N MET A 37 -1.93 -0.42 -16.24
CA MET A 37 -1.41 0.54 -17.22
C MET A 37 0.10 0.36 -17.50
N GLY A 38 0.78 -0.60 -16.85
CA GLY A 38 2.18 -0.93 -17.04
C GLY A 38 3.16 -0.12 -16.16
N HIS A 39 2.67 0.60 -15.14
CA HIS A 39 3.53 1.29 -14.18
C HIS A 39 4.08 0.31 -13.14
N ARG A 40 5.29 0.60 -12.64
CA ARG A 40 5.86 -0.12 -11.51
C ARG A 40 5.43 0.55 -10.21
N ILE A 41 5.01 -0.24 -9.22
CA ILE A 41 4.60 0.25 -7.90
C ILE A 41 5.51 -0.31 -6.82
N SER A 42 5.93 0.55 -5.91
CA SER A 42 6.37 0.17 -4.57
C SER A 42 5.28 0.57 -3.58
N PHE A 43 4.58 -0.40 -3.00
CA PHE A 43 3.51 -0.13 -2.04
C PHE A 43 4.07 -0.26 -0.63
N LEU A 44 4.14 0.87 0.08
CA LEU A 44 4.75 0.96 1.40
C LEU A 44 3.65 0.90 2.47
N SER A 45 3.80 -0.02 3.41
CA SER A 45 2.95 -0.09 4.60
C SER A 45 3.60 -0.92 5.69
N THR A 46 2.95 -1.05 6.82
CA THR A 46 3.45 -1.86 7.93
C THR A 46 3.35 -3.35 7.60
N PRO A 47 4.22 -4.21 8.15
CA PRO A 47 4.22 -5.66 7.89
C PRO A 47 2.83 -6.32 8.00
N LYS A 48 2.07 -6.02 9.06
CA LYS A 48 0.73 -6.57 9.26
C LYS A 48 -0.28 -6.02 8.26
N ASN A 49 -0.21 -4.74 7.90
CA ASN A 49 -1.12 -4.17 6.91
C ASN A 49 -0.87 -4.75 5.51
N LEU A 50 0.40 -5.00 5.15
CA LEU A 50 0.74 -5.67 3.89
C LEU A 50 0.23 -7.12 3.85
N CYS A 51 0.31 -7.85 4.96
CA CYS A 51 -0.21 -9.21 5.06
C CYS A 51 -1.73 -9.30 4.86
N ARG A 52 -2.46 -8.22 5.14
CA ARG A 52 -3.93 -8.14 5.00
C ARG A 52 -4.38 -7.80 3.59
N LEU A 53 -3.49 -7.31 2.73
CA LEU A 53 -3.82 -7.03 1.33
C LEU A 53 -3.98 -8.35 0.57
N SER A 54 -5.00 -8.42 -0.29
CA SER A 54 -5.14 -9.53 -1.23
C SER A 54 -3.93 -9.58 -2.17
N GLN A 55 -3.61 -10.78 -2.65
CA GLN A 55 -2.52 -10.95 -3.59
C GLN A 55 -2.84 -10.25 -4.91
N ILE A 56 -1.82 -9.59 -5.45
CA ILE A 56 -1.87 -8.98 -6.79
C ILE A 56 -1.96 -10.12 -7.81
N ALA A 57 -2.70 -9.89 -8.90
CA ALA A 57 -2.84 -10.87 -9.96
C ALA A 57 -1.45 -11.40 -10.39
N PRO A 58 -1.23 -12.73 -10.46
CA PRO A 58 0.11 -13.30 -10.67
C PRO A 58 0.84 -12.75 -11.89
N ASN A 59 0.10 -12.46 -12.97
CA ASN A 59 0.62 -11.89 -14.21
C ASN A 59 1.14 -10.45 -14.08
N LEU A 60 0.85 -9.77 -12.98
CA LEU A 60 1.25 -8.38 -12.69
C LEU A 60 2.23 -8.29 -11.51
N SER A 61 2.60 -9.43 -10.92
CA SER A 61 3.44 -9.50 -9.72
C SER A 61 4.84 -8.88 -9.90
N SER A 62 5.42 -8.94 -11.11
CA SER A 62 6.73 -8.36 -11.42
C SER A 62 6.76 -6.83 -11.39
N LEU A 63 5.60 -6.18 -11.52
CA LEU A 63 5.46 -4.72 -11.51
C LEU A 63 5.17 -4.16 -10.13
N VAL A 64 4.96 -4.99 -9.11
CA VAL A 64 4.68 -4.52 -7.76
C VAL A 64 5.64 -5.07 -6.75
N THR A 65 6.13 -4.20 -5.89
CA THR A 65 6.94 -4.54 -4.73
C THR A 65 6.21 -4.07 -3.48
N MET A 66 5.85 -5.01 -2.60
CA MET A 66 5.37 -4.70 -1.26
C MET A 66 6.57 -4.38 -0.38
N VAL A 67 6.61 -3.17 0.18
CA VAL A 67 7.75 -2.68 0.97
C VAL A 67 7.33 -2.54 2.43
N PRO A 68 7.79 -3.45 3.32
CA PRO A 68 7.45 -3.39 4.73
C PRO A 68 8.15 -2.21 5.42
N LEU A 69 7.39 -1.45 6.21
CA LEU A 69 7.86 -0.37 7.07
C LEU A 69 7.46 -0.68 8.53
N PRO A 70 8.33 -1.34 9.32
CA PRO A 70 8.05 -1.60 10.72
C PRO A 70 7.90 -0.29 11.51
N LEU A 71 6.88 -0.22 12.35
CA LEU A 71 6.71 0.93 13.23
C LEU A 71 7.64 0.82 14.45
N PRO A 72 8.22 1.94 14.92
CA PRO A 72 8.99 1.94 16.15
C PRO A 72 8.07 1.65 17.35
N PRO A 73 8.58 1.04 18.43
CA PRO A 73 7.84 0.95 19.69
C PRO A 73 7.47 2.34 20.20
N VAL A 74 6.24 2.48 20.72
CA VAL A 74 5.73 3.73 21.28
C VAL A 74 5.26 3.48 22.72
N HIS A 75 5.77 4.29 23.65
CA HIS A 75 5.39 4.19 25.06
C HIS A 75 3.87 4.35 25.23
N GLY A 76 3.24 3.41 25.96
CA GLY A 76 1.81 3.39 26.21
C GLY A 76 0.98 2.62 25.18
N LEU A 77 1.59 2.08 24.13
CA LEU A 77 0.94 1.15 23.19
C LEU A 77 1.47 -0.28 23.38
N PRO A 78 0.64 -1.32 23.18
CA PRO A 78 1.11 -2.69 23.18
C PRO A 78 2.12 -2.94 22.06
N ASP A 79 3.06 -3.85 22.31
CA ASP A 79 4.03 -4.24 21.28
C ASP A 79 3.34 -4.85 20.06
N SER A 80 3.93 -4.65 18.89
CA SER A 80 3.50 -5.23 17.62
C SER A 80 2.13 -4.78 17.09
N VAL A 81 1.45 -3.82 17.71
CA VAL A 81 0.19 -3.26 17.15
C VAL A 81 0.51 -2.31 16.01
N GLU A 82 -0.15 -2.51 14.87
CA GLU A 82 0.09 -1.69 13.66
C GLU A 82 -1.20 -1.08 13.12
N SER A 83 -2.32 -1.32 13.81
CA SER A 83 -3.63 -0.79 13.48
C SER A 83 -4.45 -0.53 14.74
N THR A 84 -5.27 0.53 14.70
CA THR A 84 -6.21 0.85 15.80
C THR A 84 -7.22 -0.24 16.06
N SER A 85 -7.51 -1.12 15.09
CA SER A 85 -8.37 -2.29 15.29
C SER A 85 -7.78 -3.35 16.22
N GLU A 86 -6.45 -3.34 16.40
CA GLU A 86 -5.75 -4.27 17.29
C GLU A 86 -5.63 -3.74 18.72
N LEU A 87 -6.02 -2.48 18.96
CA LEU A 87 -5.97 -1.87 20.28
C LEU A 87 -7.18 -2.31 21.13
N PRO A 88 -7.00 -2.57 22.43
CA PRO A 88 -8.09 -2.62 23.39
C PRO A 88 -8.95 -1.34 23.32
N PHE A 89 -10.27 -1.47 23.48
CA PHE A 89 -11.21 -0.35 23.36
C PHE A 89 -10.84 0.87 24.22
N HIS A 90 -10.28 0.66 25.42
CA HIS A 90 -9.88 1.74 26.32
C HIS A 90 -8.64 2.53 25.85
N LEU A 91 -7.93 2.05 24.83
CA LEU A 91 -6.77 2.70 24.21
C LEU A 91 -7.08 3.30 22.83
N VAL A 92 -8.30 3.11 22.32
CA VAL A 92 -8.72 3.70 21.04
C VAL A 92 -9.03 5.19 21.27
N PRO A 93 -8.37 6.12 20.56
CA PRO A 93 -8.71 7.54 20.62
C PRO A 93 -10.14 7.78 20.12
N ILE A 94 -10.91 8.59 20.85
CA ILE A 94 -12.26 9.05 20.46
C ILE A 94 -12.13 10.29 19.58
#